data_AF-A0A090VKI6-F1
#
_entry.id   AF-A0A090VKI6-F1
#
_cell.length_a   1.000
_cell.length_b   1.000
_cell.length_c   1.000
_cell.angle_alpha   90.00
_cell.angle_beta   90.00
_cell.angle_gamma   90.00
#
_symmetry.space_group_name_H-M   'P 1'
#
loop_
_entity.id
_entity.type
_entity.pdbx_description
1 polymer ?
#
loop_
_entity_poly.entity_id
_entity_poly.type
_entity_poly.pdbx_seq_one_letter_code
_entity_poly.pdbx_strand_id
1 'polypeptide(L)'
;MNDLPEALRPMVKGGGSLTALPIIETQAGDVSAYIPTNVISITDGQIFLDGDLFNSGVRPAINVGISVSRVGGNAQIKSMKKVAGTLKLDQAQFRELELSQSLDQT
;
A
#
# COMPACT_ATOMS: atom_id res chain seq x y z
N MET A 1 21.59 5.59 13.10
CA MET A 1 22.24 4.86 14.21
C MET A 1 23.75 5.05 13.99
N ASN A 2 24.36 6.24 14.07
CA ASN A 2 24.29 7.41 14.96
C ASN A 2 25.02 7.31 16.30
N ASP A 3 25.91 6.33 16.48
CA ASP A 3 26.94 6.48 17.51
C ASP A 3 28.08 7.30 16.92
N LEU A 4 27.96 8.62 17.05
CA LEU A 4 28.83 9.61 16.42
C LEU A 4 29.68 10.36 17.47
N PRO A 5 30.88 9.83 17.82
CA PRO A 5 31.96 10.56 18.49
C PRO A 5 32.20 11.96 17.91
N GLU A 6 32.90 12.86 18.62
CA GLU A 6 33.10 14.25 18.15
C GLU A 6 33.84 14.36 16.80
N ALA A 7 34.56 13.31 16.41
CA ALA A 7 35.15 13.09 15.08
C ALA A 7 34.13 12.84 13.95
N LEU A 8 32.86 12.53 14.26
CA LEU A 8 31.86 12.09 13.30
C LEU A 8 30.88 13.21 12.85
N ARG A 9 31.13 14.47 13.22
CA ARG A 9 30.42 15.67 12.68
C ARG A 9 30.57 15.91 11.15
N PRO A 10 31.68 15.56 10.46
CA PRO A 10 31.74 15.54 9.00
C PRO A 10 30.94 14.38 8.36
N MET A 11 30.40 13.46 9.18
CA MET A 11 29.88 12.17 8.73
C MET A 11 28.35 12.14 8.63
N VAL A 12 27.67 13.24 8.92
CA VAL A 12 26.28 13.45 8.51
C VAL A 12 26.31 14.22 7.19
N LYS A 13 26.08 13.50 6.09
CA LYS A 13 25.79 14.09 4.78
C LYS A 13 24.57 13.43 4.17
N GLY A 14 23.81 14.27 3.47
CA GLY A 14 22.48 13.95 2.95
C GLY A 14 22.45 12.81 1.94
N GLY A 15 21.24 12.37 1.61
CA GLY A 15 20.96 11.27 0.69
C GLY A 15 20.68 9.93 1.36
N GLY A 16 20.98 9.77 2.66
CA GLY A 16 20.46 8.65 3.45
C GLY A 16 18.93 8.76 3.62
N SER A 17 18.23 7.63 3.54
CA SER A 17 16.78 7.58 3.70
C SER A 17 16.37 6.55 4.76
N LEU A 18 15.25 6.81 5.41
CA LEU A 18 14.56 5.89 6.31
C LEU A 18 13.18 5.62 5.74
N THR A 19 12.85 4.35 5.53
CA THR A 19 11.50 3.93 5.12
C THR A 19 10.83 3.25 6.29
N ALA A 20 9.67 3.78 6.70
CA ALA A 20 8.85 3.19 7.75
C ALA A 20 7.68 2.43 7.13
N LEU A 21 7.37 1.25 7.66
CA LEU A 21 6.23 0.43 7.29
C LEU A 21 5.39 0.15 8.56
N PRO A 22 4.54 1.10 8.98
CA PRO A 22 3.70 0.91 10.14
C PRO A 22 2.63 -0.16 9.86
N ILE A 23 2.37 -1.02 10.83
CA ILE A 23 1.31 -2.03 10.77
C ILE A 23 0.21 -1.61 11.75
N ILE A 24 -1.02 -1.56 11.26
CA ILE A 24 -2.20 -1.21 12.05
C ILE A 24 -3.22 -2.33 11.88
N GLU A 25 -3.73 -2.83 13.00
CA GLU A 25 -4.83 -3.78 13.02
C GLU A 25 -6.16 -3.02 12.96
N THR A 26 -7.03 -3.41 12.03
CA THR A 26 -8.40 -2.92 11.94
C THR A 26 -9.34 -3.94 12.57
N GLN A 27 -10.37 -3.45 13.26
CA GLN A 27 -11.41 -4.32 13.82
C GLN A 27 -12.51 -4.49 12.78
N ALA A 28 -12.80 -5.74 12.41
CA ALA A 28 -13.81 -6.07 11.38
C ALA A 28 -13.63 -5.31 10.04
N GLY A 29 -12.39 -4.94 9.68
CA GLY A 29 -12.10 -4.18 8.46
C GLY A 29 -12.46 -2.69 8.52
N ASP A 30 -12.81 -2.15 9.69
CA ASP A 30 -13.14 -0.73 9.83
C ASP A 30 -11.90 0.17 9.70
N VAL A 31 -11.77 0.79 8.52
CA VAL A 31 -10.72 1.78 8.20
C VAL A 31 -11.07 3.19 8.64
N SER A 32 -12.32 3.44 9.08
CA SER A 32 -12.81 4.75 9.50
C SER A 32 -12.59 5.02 11.00
N ALA A 33 -12.17 4.00 11.75
CA ALA A 33 -11.79 4.15 13.14
C ALA A 33 -10.69 5.20 13.33
N TYR A 34 -10.63 5.79 14.53
CA TYR A 34 -9.77 6.93 14.84
C TYR A 34 -8.28 6.65 14.56
N ILE A 35 -7.75 5.50 15.00
CA ILE A 35 -6.33 5.17 14.83
C ILE A 35 -5.98 4.91 13.35
N PRO A 36 -6.68 4.03 12.60
CA PRO A 36 -6.44 3.85 11.17
C PRO A 36 -6.51 5.16 10.38
N THR A 37 -7.54 5.97 10.59
CA THR A 37 -7.75 7.24 9.88
C THR A 37 -6.56 8.19 10.08
N ASN A 38 -6.10 8.33 11.33
CA ASN A 38 -4.95 9.18 11.65
C ASN A 38 -3.67 8.69 10.97
N VAL A 39 -3.39 7.39 11.03
CA VAL A 39 -2.18 6.83 10.40
C VAL A 39 -2.24 6.98 8.88
N ILE A 40 -3.38 6.70 8.26
CA ILE A 40 -3.58 6.90 6.81
C ILE A 40 -3.32 8.35 6.41
N SER A 41 -3.74 9.31 7.23
CA SER A 41 -3.48 10.73 6.97
C SER A 41 -1.99 11.10 6.99
N ILE A 42 -1.20 10.43 7.83
CA ILE A 42 0.23 10.69 8.03
C ILE A 42 1.09 9.97 6.98
N THR A 43 0.73 8.75 6.61
CA THR A 43 1.52 7.92 5.69
C THR A 43 1.37 8.33 4.23
N ASP A 44 2.39 8.06 3.42
CA ASP A 44 2.36 8.29 1.96
C ASP A 44 1.51 7.27 1.19
N GLY A 45 0.91 6.31 1.86
CA GLY A 45 0.10 5.28 1.24
C GLY A 45 -0.20 4.14 2.19
N GLN A 46 -1.08 3.25 1.77
CA GLN A 46 -1.50 2.11 2.55
C GLN A 46 -1.61 0.86 1.69
N ILE A 47 -1.31 -0.28 2.32
CA ILE A 47 -1.59 -1.62 1.82
C ILE A 47 -2.69 -2.17 2.72
N PHE A 48 -3.89 -2.32 2.17
CA PHE A 48 -5.03 -2.89 2.87
C PHE A 48 -5.09 -4.40 2.64
N LEU A 49 -5.06 -5.17 3.72
CA LEU A 49 -5.19 -6.62 3.70
C LEU A 49 -6.62 -7.01 4.05
N ASP A 50 -7.24 -7.78 3.16
CA ASP A 50 -8.66 -8.11 3.24
C ASP A 50 -8.86 -9.57 3.69
N GLY A 51 -9.75 -9.79 4.65
CA GLY A 51 -10.06 -11.12 5.16
C GLY A 51 -10.72 -12.01 4.11
N ASP A 52 -11.59 -11.45 3.27
CA ASP A 52 -12.31 -12.23 2.27
C ASP A 52 -11.38 -12.70 1.15
N LEU A 53 -10.42 -11.86 0.75
CA LEU A 53 -9.37 -12.24 -0.20
C LEU A 53 -8.46 -13.33 0.38
N PHE A 54 -8.15 -13.26 1.67
CA PHE A 54 -7.35 -14.29 2.33
C PHE A 54 -8.08 -15.65 2.35
N ASN A 55 -9.38 -15.62 2.64
CA ASN A 55 -10.24 -16.81 2.70
C ASN A 55 -10.50 -17.42 1.32
N SER A 56 -10.51 -16.61 0.24
CA SER A 56 -10.61 -17.09 -1.14
C SER A 56 -9.29 -17.63 -1.72
N GLY A 57 -8.23 -17.65 -0.92
CA GLY A 57 -6.93 -18.20 -1.29
C GLY A 57 -5.95 -17.21 -1.93
N VAL A 58 -6.32 -15.93 -2.08
CA VAL A 58 -5.43 -14.90 -2.60
C VAL A 58 -4.40 -14.51 -1.54
N ARG A 59 -3.12 -14.79 -1.81
CA ARG A 59 -2.01 -14.49 -0.91
C ARG A 59 -0.85 -13.84 -1.70
N PRO A 60 -0.40 -12.62 -1.34
CA PRO A 60 -0.88 -11.78 -0.25
C PRO A 60 -2.27 -11.18 -0.54
N ALA A 61 -3.11 -11.07 0.50
CA ALA A 61 -4.52 -10.67 0.41
C ALA A 61 -4.70 -9.16 0.21
N ILE A 62 -4.02 -8.56 -0.76
CA ILE A 62 -3.99 -7.12 -0.98
C ILE A 62 -5.23 -6.67 -1.74
N ASN A 63 -6.00 -5.76 -1.16
CA ASN A 63 -7.10 -5.10 -1.86
C ASN A 63 -6.56 -3.92 -2.69
N VAL A 64 -6.42 -4.11 -4.00
CA VAL A 64 -5.82 -3.13 -4.93
C VAL A 64 -6.70 -1.89 -5.14
N GLY A 65 -8.00 -1.98 -4.88
CA GLY A 65 -8.93 -0.85 -4.97
C GLY A 65 -8.71 0.18 -3.86
N ILE A 66 -8.57 -0.28 -2.62
CA ILE A 66 -8.38 0.58 -1.44
C ILE A 66 -6.90 0.92 -1.21
N SER A 67 -5.99 0.03 -1.62
CA SER A 67 -4.54 0.24 -1.46
C SER A 67 -4.02 1.31 -2.43
N VAL A 68 -3.21 2.23 -1.91
CA VAL A 68 -2.66 3.34 -2.68
C VAL A 68 -1.24 3.66 -2.24
N SER A 69 -0.44 4.16 -3.17
CA SER A 69 0.84 4.82 -2.90
C SER A 69 0.78 6.20 -3.55
N ARG A 70 0.90 7.26 -2.74
CA ARG A 70 0.93 8.66 -3.20
C ARG A 70 2.23 8.98 -3.93
N VAL A 71 3.32 8.30 -3.60
CA VAL A 71 4.60 8.37 -4.35
C VAL A 71 4.45 7.77 -5.76
N GLY A 72 3.55 6.80 -5.90
CA GLY A 72 3.14 6.23 -7.18
C GLY A 72 4.31 5.62 -7.96
N GLY A 73 4.31 5.84 -9.27
CA GLY A 73 5.35 5.31 -10.15
C GLY A 73 6.76 5.83 -9.81
N ASN A 74 6.93 6.98 -9.14
CA ASN A 74 8.26 7.55 -8.92
C ASN A 74 9.20 6.65 -8.11
N ALA A 75 8.65 5.76 -7.27
CA ALA A 75 9.41 4.75 -6.54
C ALA A 75 9.75 3.49 -7.36
N GLN A 76 9.28 3.37 -8.61
CA GLN A 76 9.43 2.17 -9.43
C GLN A 76 10.56 2.30 -10.47
N ILE A 77 11.23 1.18 -10.74
CA ILE A 77 12.18 1.04 -11.85
C ILE A 77 11.48 1.14 -13.21
N LYS A 78 12.19 1.60 -14.25
CA LYS A 78 11.62 1.82 -15.59
C LYS A 78 10.91 0.58 -16.18
N SER A 79 11.51 -0.60 -16.00
CA SER A 79 10.91 -1.85 -16.50
C SER A 79 9.58 -2.18 -15.83
N MET A 80 9.48 -1.95 -14.50
CA MET A 80 8.25 -2.19 -13.75
C MET A 80 7.14 -1.22 -14.17
N LYS A 81 7.46 0.05 -14.38
CA LYS A 81 6.49 1.04 -14.88
C LYS A 81 5.84 0.61 -16.21
N LYS A 82 6.63 0.03 -17.12
CA LYS A 82 6.15 -0.38 -18.44
C LYS A 82 5.15 -1.54 -18.36
N VAL A 83 5.37 -2.48 -17.44
CA VAL A 83 4.52 -3.69 -17.32
C VAL A 83 3.35 -3.50 -16.36
N ALA A 84 3.52 -2.69 -15.31
CA ALA A 84 2.52 -2.50 -14.25
C ALA A 84 1.58 -1.31 -14.49
N GLY A 85 1.82 -0.49 -15.52
CA GLY A 85 1.08 0.75 -15.78
C GLY A 85 -0.43 0.54 -15.99
N THR A 86 -0.83 -0.51 -16.71
CA THR A 86 -2.25 -0.83 -16.94
C THR A 86 -2.81 -1.78 -15.88
N LEU A 87 -1.95 -2.57 -15.24
CA LEU A 87 -2.36 -3.67 -14.35
C LEU A 87 -3.33 -3.25 -13.24
N LYS A 88 -3.16 -2.04 -12.67
CA LYS A 88 -4.08 -1.53 -11.65
C LYS A 88 -5.48 -1.24 -12.22
N LEU A 89 -5.54 -0.66 -13.42
CA LEU A 89 -6.80 -0.37 -14.11
C LEU A 89 -7.48 -1.66 -14.56
N ASP A 90 -6.72 -2.60 -15.09
CA ASP A 90 -7.22 -3.90 -15.56
C ASP A 90 -7.82 -4.70 -14.38
N GLN A 91 -7.17 -4.71 -13.22
CA GLN A 91 -7.72 -5.35 -12.02
C GLN A 91 -8.95 -4.63 -11.44
N ALA A 92 -9.01 -3.30 -11.54
CA ALA A 92 -10.18 -2.55 -11.10
C ALA A 92 -11.41 -2.87 -11.97
N GLN A 93 -11.23 -2.88 -13.30
CA GLN A 93 -12.28 -3.25 -14.26
C GLN A 93 -12.72 -4.70 -14.06
N PHE A 94 -11.79 -5.62 -13.83
CA PHE A 94 -12.12 -7.02 -13.56
C PHE A 94 -13.03 -7.16 -12.34
N ARG A 95 -12.72 -6.49 -11.23
CA ARG A 95 -13.55 -6.53 -10.01
C ARG A 95 -14.92 -5.90 -10.21
N GLU A 96 -15.00 -4.82 -10.99
CA GLU A 96 -16.28 -4.18 -11.33
C GLU A 96 -17.17 -5.12 -12.17
N LEU A 97 -16.58 -5.86 -13.11
CA LEU A 97 -17.27 -6.86 -13.91
C LEU A 97 -17.71 -8.08 -13.10
N GLU A 98 -16.87 -8.60 -12.19
CA GLU A 98 -17.25 -9.69 -11.29
C GLU A 98 -18.45 -9.31 -10.41
N LEU A 99 -18.43 -8.10 -9.84
CA LEU A 99 -19.55 -7.57 -9.06
C LEU A 99 -20.82 -7.46 -9.92
N SER A 100 -20.71 -6.92 -11.14
CA SER A 100 -21.85 -6.74 -12.05
C SER A 100 -22.46 -8.08 -12.49
N GLN A 101 -21.62 -9.08 -12.82
CA GLN A 101 -22.09 -10.42 -13.20
C GLN A 101 -22.79 -11.16 -12.06
N SER A 102 -22.36 -10.93 -10.82
CA SER A 102 -23.01 -11.53 -9.65
C SER A 102 -24.41 -10.98 -9.41
N LEU A 103 -24.66 -9.72 -9.76
CA LEU A 103 -25.98 -9.07 -9.64
C LEU A 103 -26.97 -9.56 -10.70
N ASP A 104 -26.51 -9.94 -11.88
CA ASP A 104 -27.36 -10.52 -12.94
C ASP A 104 -27.81 -11.97 -12.64
N GLN A 105 -27.21 -12.63 -11.64
CA GLN A 105 -27.52 -14.00 -11.23
C GLN A 105 -28.41 -14.09 -9.97
N THR A 106 -28.80 -12.96 -9.39
CA THR A 106 -29.74 -12.85 -8.25
C THR A 106 -31.07 -12.26 -8.69
#